data_AF-A0A526YFR1-F1
#
_entry.id   AF-A0A526YFR1-F1
#
_cell.length_a   1.000
_cell.length_b   1.000
_cell.length_c   1.000
_cell.angle_alpha   90.00
_cell.angle_beta   90.00
_cell.angle_gamma   90.00
#
_symmetry.space_group_name_H-M   'P 1'
#
loop_
_entity.id
_entity.type
_entity.pdbx_description
1 polymer ?
#
loop_
_entity_poly.entity_id
_entity_poly.type
_entity_poly.pdbx_seq_one_letter_code
_entity_poly.pdbx_strand_id
1 'polypeptide(L)'
;GHGGPAMVANTWLEGSYSEIYPEIGQGEDGLRKLFRQFSFPRGVPSHAAPETPGSIHEGGELGYALVHAFGAAFDNPDLVVACVVGDGEAETGPLAAALVHDNVALLTGAEVLRLDTDASGRTITQAMIRHKGQDVPVRANRFILAAGAVNSAALLLRSANGQHPNGLANGSDQVGRNFMNHNCTAMITLDPRLRN
;
A
#
# COMPACT_ATOMS: atom_id res chain seq x y z
N GLY A 1 -6.78 -0.20 -4.88
CA GLY A 1 -6.44 -0.81 -6.19
C GLY A 1 -5.81 0.11 -7.22
N HIS A 2 -6.20 1.39 -7.30
CA HIS A 2 -5.66 2.34 -8.29
C HIS A 2 -4.14 2.61 -8.21
N GLY A 3 -3.50 2.23 -7.09
CA GLY A 3 -2.04 2.19 -6.95
C GLY A 3 -1.37 0.99 -7.63
N GLY A 4 -1.90 0.51 -8.77
CA GLY A 4 -1.36 -0.63 -9.52
C GLY A 4 0.15 -0.59 -9.80
N PRO A 5 0.76 0.58 -10.12
CA PRO A 5 2.21 0.70 -10.27
C PRO A 5 3.02 0.17 -9.09
N ALA A 6 2.53 0.31 -7.87
CA ALA A 6 3.24 -0.16 -6.69
C ALA A 6 3.35 -1.69 -6.68
N MET A 7 2.27 -2.40 -7.03
CA MET A 7 2.26 -3.86 -7.09
C MET A 7 3.10 -4.38 -8.27
N VAL A 8 2.99 -3.75 -9.43
CA VAL A 8 3.80 -4.09 -10.62
C VAL A 8 5.29 -3.86 -10.36
N ALA A 9 5.66 -2.72 -9.74
CA ALA A 9 7.04 -2.45 -9.37
C ALA A 9 7.56 -3.44 -8.33
N ASN A 10 6.76 -3.75 -7.30
CA ASN A 10 7.14 -4.71 -6.27
C ASN A 10 7.42 -6.10 -6.86
N THR A 11 6.49 -6.61 -7.67
CA THR A 11 6.61 -7.94 -8.30
C THR A 11 7.75 -8.01 -9.32
N TRP A 12 8.08 -6.90 -9.99
CA TRP A 12 9.26 -6.82 -10.85
C TRP A 12 10.57 -6.81 -10.06
N LEU A 13 10.63 -6.07 -8.95
CA LEU A 13 11.82 -6.00 -8.09
C LEU A 13 12.14 -7.33 -7.42
N GLU A 14 11.11 -8.07 -6.98
CA GLU A 14 11.31 -9.40 -6.36
C GLU A 14 11.50 -10.54 -7.39
N GLY A 15 11.23 -10.27 -8.67
CA GLY A 15 11.48 -11.20 -9.79
C GLY A 15 10.25 -11.96 -10.30
N SER A 16 9.19 -12.08 -9.51
CA SER A 16 7.97 -12.84 -9.86
C SER A 16 7.28 -12.34 -11.14
N TYR A 17 7.34 -11.03 -11.40
CA TYR A 17 6.84 -10.48 -12.67
C TYR A 17 7.62 -10.98 -13.88
N SER A 18 8.94 -11.12 -13.76
CA SER A 18 9.80 -11.60 -14.86
C SER A 18 9.69 -13.11 -15.07
N GLU A 19 9.31 -13.87 -14.04
CA GLU A 19 9.04 -15.31 -14.14
C GLU A 19 7.79 -15.58 -15.00
N ILE A 20 6.74 -14.77 -14.83
CA ILE A 20 5.48 -14.89 -15.58
C ILE A 20 5.56 -14.21 -16.95
N TYR A 21 6.28 -13.09 -17.05
CA TYR A 21 6.46 -12.30 -18.28
C TYR A 21 7.96 -12.18 -18.64
N PRO A 22 8.57 -13.22 -19.23
CA PRO A 22 10.02 -13.27 -19.48
C PRO A 22 10.55 -12.14 -20.37
N GLU A 23 9.70 -11.55 -21.21
CA GLU A 23 10.04 -10.42 -22.04
C GLU A 23 10.26 -9.11 -21.26
N ILE A 24 9.85 -9.07 -19.99
CA ILE A 24 10.00 -7.95 -19.04
C ILE A 24 11.04 -8.30 -17.95
N GLY A 25 12.25 -8.69 -18.36
CA GLY A 25 13.31 -9.12 -17.44
C GLY A 25 13.86 -8.04 -16.50
N GLN A 26 14.68 -8.45 -15.52
CA GLN A 26 15.33 -7.57 -14.52
C GLN A 26 16.57 -6.84 -15.06
N GLY A 27 16.43 -6.15 -16.19
CA GLY A 27 17.49 -5.35 -16.81
C GLY A 27 16.93 -4.08 -17.44
N GLU A 28 17.80 -3.24 -17.99
CA GLU A 28 17.40 -1.93 -18.56
C GLU A 28 16.33 -2.09 -19.64
N ASP A 29 16.49 -3.05 -20.55
CA ASP A 29 15.51 -3.30 -21.62
C ASP A 29 14.16 -3.76 -21.07
N GLY A 30 14.16 -4.59 -20.03
CA GLY A 30 12.93 -5.04 -19.38
C GLY A 30 12.26 -3.90 -18.60
N LEU A 31 13.02 -3.08 -17.87
CA LEU A 31 12.51 -1.89 -17.20
C LEU A 31 11.90 -0.89 -18.19
N ARG A 32 12.53 -0.70 -19.35
CA ARG A 32 12.00 0.15 -20.43
C ARG A 32 10.66 -0.36 -20.94
N LYS A 33 10.50 -1.67 -21.10
CA LYS A 33 9.24 -2.30 -21.51
C LYS A 33 8.18 -2.20 -20.40
N LEU A 34 8.57 -2.44 -19.14
CA LEU A 34 7.73 -2.31 -17.95
C LEU A 34 7.08 -0.92 -17.90
N PHE A 35 7.87 0.14 -18.15
CA PHE A 35 7.36 1.51 -18.18
C PHE A 35 6.44 1.77 -19.37
N ARG A 36 6.79 1.27 -20.56
CA ARG A 36 6.00 1.50 -21.78
C ARG A 36 4.63 0.83 -21.77
N GLN A 37 4.52 -0.34 -21.16
CA GLN A 37 3.26 -1.08 -21.15
C GLN A 37 2.24 -0.55 -20.14
N PHE A 38 2.65 0.21 -19.13
CA PHE A 38 1.75 0.66 -18.08
C PHE A 38 0.68 1.62 -18.62
N SER A 39 -0.60 1.26 -18.48
CA SER A 39 -1.76 2.04 -18.95
C SER A 39 -1.68 2.45 -20.42
N PHE A 40 -1.07 1.60 -21.25
CA PHE A 40 -0.91 1.83 -22.68
C PHE A 40 -1.89 0.94 -23.48
N PRO A 41 -2.34 1.34 -24.68
CA PRO A 41 -3.13 0.45 -25.53
C PRO A 41 -2.44 -0.91 -25.73
N ARG A 42 -3.13 -1.99 -25.36
CA ARG A 42 -2.61 -3.39 -25.34
C ARG A 42 -1.45 -3.64 -24.36
N GLY A 43 -1.23 -2.73 -23.43
CA GLY A 43 -0.36 -2.93 -22.28
C GLY A 43 -1.15 -3.42 -21.07
N VAL A 44 -0.66 -3.09 -19.87
CA VAL A 44 -1.24 -3.54 -18.60
C VAL A 44 -2.15 -2.48 -17.96
N PRO A 45 -3.19 -2.86 -17.19
CA PRO A 45 -4.09 -1.94 -16.49
C PRO A 45 -3.39 -1.00 -15.51
N SER A 46 -4.10 0.05 -15.15
CA SER A 46 -3.66 1.02 -14.12
C SER A 46 -3.81 0.50 -12.68
N HIS A 47 -4.63 -0.53 -12.48
CA HIS A 47 -4.97 -1.09 -11.17
C HIS A 47 -4.13 -2.33 -10.86
N ALA A 48 -4.24 -2.86 -9.64
CA ALA A 48 -3.70 -4.17 -9.26
C ALA A 48 -4.52 -5.32 -9.89
N ALA A 49 -4.67 -5.28 -11.21
CA ALA A 49 -5.54 -6.17 -11.98
C ALA A 49 -5.13 -7.65 -11.86
N PRO A 50 -6.00 -8.60 -12.26
CA PRO A 50 -5.72 -10.04 -12.14
C PRO A 50 -4.45 -10.53 -12.84
N GLU A 51 -3.96 -9.79 -13.83
CA GLU A 51 -2.69 -10.06 -14.52
C GLU A 51 -1.45 -9.67 -13.72
N THR A 52 -1.60 -8.91 -12.63
CA THR A 52 -0.51 -8.59 -11.69
C THR A 52 -0.25 -9.81 -10.81
N PRO A 53 0.98 -10.36 -10.79
CA PRO A 53 1.33 -11.49 -9.95
C PRO A 53 0.95 -11.26 -8.48
N GLY A 54 0.33 -12.25 -7.85
CA GLY A 54 -0.10 -12.19 -6.46
C GLY A 54 -1.37 -11.37 -6.20
N SER A 55 -2.00 -10.75 -7.21
CA SER A 55 -3.26 -10.05 -7.01
C SER A 55 -4.43 -11.02 -6.83
N ILE A 56 -5.15 -10.86 -5.72
CA ILE A 56 -6.45 -11.50 -5.45
C ILE A 56 -7.57 -10.46 -5.24
N HIS A 57 -7.24 -9.18 -5.40
CA HIS A 57 -8.13 -8.05 -5.17
C HIS A 57 -7.66 -6.87 -6.02
N GLU A 58 -8.41 -6.54 -7.07
CA GLU A 58 -8.07 -5.42 -7.96
C GLU A 58 -8.25 -4.06 -7.29
N GLY A 59 -9.33 -3.90 -6.52
CA GLY A 59 -9.65 -2.68 -5.79
C GLY A 59 -9.88 -1.46 -6.68
N GLY A 60 -10.52 -1.66 -7.83
CA GLY A 60 -11.07 -0.60 -8.67
C GLY A 60 -12.35 -0.03 -8.07
N GLU A 61 -13.35 -0.88 -7.83
CA GLU A 61 -14.47 -0.56 -6.95
C GLU A 61 -14.02 -0.71 -5.48
N LEU A 62 -14.11 0.37 -4.72
CA LEU A 62 -13.66 0.42 -3.33
C LEU A 62 -14.73 -0.15 -2.38
N GLY A 63 -14.28 -0.74 -1.28
CA GLY A 63 -15.11 -1.17 -0.13
C GLY A 63 -14.92 -2.63 0.23
N TYR A 64 -14.33 -3.42 -0.67
CA TYR A 64 -14.24 -4.88 -0.51
C TYR A 64 -12.91 -5.38 0.04
N ALA A 65 -11.95 -4.48 0.34
CA ALA A 65 -10.63 -4.88 0.79
C ALA A 65 -10.69 -5.77 2.05
N LEU A 66 -11.43 -5.34 3.09
CA LEU A 66 -11.53 -6.12 4.33
C LEU A 66 -12.29 -7.44 4.15
N VAL A 67 -13.39 -7.48 3.39
CA VAL A 67 -14.13 -8.74 3.21
C VAL A 67 -13.30 -9.77 2.45
N HIS A 68 -12.53 -9.36 1.44
CA HIS A 68 -11.60 -10.27 0.76
C HIS A 68 -10.46 -10.71 1.68
N ALA A 69 -9.92 -9.82 2.51
CA ALA A 69 -8.85 -10.16 3.43
C ALA A 69 -9.31 -11.13 4.53
N PHE A 70 -10.48 -10.88 5.12
CA PHE A 70 -11.10 -11.81 6.07
C PHE A 70 -11.38 -13.17 5.43
N GLY A 71 -11.96 -13.18 4.23
CA GLY A 71 -12.23 -14.43 3.50
C GLY A 71 -10.95 -15.20 3.16
N ALA A 72 -9.87 -14.52 2.79
CA ALA A 72 -8.59 -15.15 2.48
C ALA A 72 -7.92 -15.78 3.72
N ALA A 73 -8.04 -15.13 4.88
CA ALA A 73 -7.52 -15.64 6.15
C ALA A 73 -8.44 -16.68 6.81
N PHE A 74 -9.70 -16.79 6.36
CA PHE A 74 -10.68 -17.70 6.95
C PHE A 74 -10.22 -19.15 6.87
N ASP A 75 -10.29 -19.86 8.00
CA ASP A 75 -9.77 -21.23 8.16
C ASP A 75 -8.28 -21.43 7.77
N ASN A 76 -7.50 -20.35 7.74
CA ASN A 76 -6.07 -20.37 7.44
C ASN A 76 -5.26 -19.66 8.55
N PRO A 77 -5.05 -20.32 9.71
CA PRO A 77 -4.53 -19.68 10.93
C PRO A 77 -3.08 -19.18 10.80
N ASP A 78 -2.31 -19.72 9.86
CA ASP A 78 -0.93 -19.33 9.62
C ASP A 78 -0.80 -18.18 8.59
N LEU A 79 -1.88 -17.85 7.87
CA LEU A 79 -1.88 -16.81 6.86
C LEU A 79 -2.10 -15.43 7.50
N VAL A 80 -1.13 -14.53 7.28
CA VAL A 80 -1.28 -13.11 7.59
C VAL A 80 -1.64 -12.36 6.33
N VAL A 81 -2.84 -11.77 6.29
CA VAL A 81 -3.27 -10.89 5.19
C VAL A 81 -3.07 -9.43 5.59
N ALA A 82 -2.03 -8.80 5.03
CA ALA A 82 -1.79 -7.38 5.21
C ALA A 82 -2.75 -6.54 4.33
N CYS A 83 -3.99 -6.37 4.79
CA CYS A 83 -5.00 -5.59 4.10
C CYS A 83 -4.75 -4.09 4.22
N VAL A 84 -4.40 -3.43 3.11
CA VAL A 84 -4.25 -1.97 3.05
C VAL A 84 -5.57 -1.37 2.58
N VAL A 85 -6.19 -0.57 3.44
CA VAL A 85 -7.46 0.11 3.15
C VAL A 85 -7.19 1.60 2.91
N GLY A 86 -7.73 2.16 1.84
CA GLY A 86 -7.73 3.62 1.64
C GLY A 86 -8.64 4.32 2.65
N ASP A 87 -8.28 5.54 3.08
CA ASP A 87 -9.13 6.36 3.94
C ASP A 87 -10.48 6.67 3.29
N GLY A 88 -10.49 7.03 2.00
CA GLY A 88 -11.74 7.20 1.24
C GLY A 88 -12.53 5.90 1.03
N GLU A 89 -11.85 4.75 0.98
CA GLU A 89 -12.51 3.44 0.99
C GLU A 89 -13.16 3.15 2.36
N ALA A 90 -12.58 3.66 3.44
CA ALA A 90 -13.11 3.49 4.79
C ALA A 90 -14.39 4.26 5.08
N GLU A 91 -14.75 5.21 4.22
CA GLU A 91 -16.04 5.90 4.27
C GLU A 91 -17.16 5.10 3.58
N THR A 92 -16.83 3.99 2.91
CA THR A 92 -17.82 3.17 2.21
C THR A 92 -18.61 2.28 3.17
N GLY A 93 -19.89 2.08 2.87
CA GLY A 93 -20.78 1.20 3.64
C GLY A 93 -20.25 -0.24 3.84
N PRO A 94 -19.70 -0.90 2.79
CA PRO A 94 -19.11 -2.22 2.92
C PRO A 94 -17.96 -2.30 3.94
N LEU A 95 -17.13 -1.25 4.03
CA LEU A 95 -16.05 -1.24 5.01
C LEU A 95 -16.55 -0.92 6.42
N ALA A 96 -17.52 -0.01 6.56
CA ALA A 96 -18.13 0.32 7.85
C ALA A 96 -18.78 -0.91 8.51
N ALA A 97 -19.24 -1.88 7.72
CA ALA A 97 -19.77 -3.14 8.23
C ALA A 97 -18.73 -3.96 9.01
N ALA A 98 -17.42 -3.77 8.81
CA ALA A 98 -16.40 -4.45 9.62
C ALA A 98 -16.49 -4.09 11.12
N LEU A 99 -17.07 -2.94 11.46
CA LEU A 99 -17.23 -2.48 12.84
C LEU A 99 -18.31 -3.26 13.62
N VAL A 100 -19.08 -4.13 12.96
CA VAL A 100 -20.04 -5.02 13.67
C VAL A 100 -19.35 -6.17 14.40
N HIS A 101 -18.07 -6.43 14.12
CA HIS A 101 -17.30 -7.49 14.76
C HIS A 101 -16.65 -6.99 16.06
N ASP A 102 -16.87 -7.69 17.16
CA ASP A 102 -16.40 -7.30 18.51
C ASP A 102 -14.87 -7.16 18.64
N ASN A 103 -14.12 -7.77 17.73
CA ASN A 103 -12.66 -7.72 17.67
C ASN A 103 -12.12 -6.60 16.77
N VAL A 104 -12.98 -5.72 16.25
CA VAL A 104 -12.60 -4.57 15.43
C VAL A 104 -12.97 -3.28 16.17
N ALA A 105 -12.01 -2.37 16.29
CA ALA A 105 -12.22 -1.07 16.92
C ALA A 105 -11.69 0.05 16.02
N LEU A 106 -12.46 1.15 15.91
CA LEU A 106 -12.06 2.36 15.23
C LEU A 106 -11.83 3.49 16.24
N LEU A 107 -10.61 4.05 16.23
CA LEU A 107 -10.26 5.19 17.06
C LEU A 107 -10.08 6.44 16.19
N THR A 108 -11.14 7.26 16.12
CA THR A 108 -11.13 8.52 15.36
C THR A 108 -10.49 9.67 16.16
N GLY A 109 -9.99 10.70 15.49
CA GLY A 109 -9.37 11.85 16.16
C GLY A 109 -8.07 11.50 16.88
N ALA A 110 -7.43 10.41 16.47
CA ALA A 110 -6.13 9.96 16.95
C ALA A 110 -5.06 10.21 15.87
N GLU A 111 -4.09 11.06 16.17
CA GLU A 111 -2.95 11.32 15.30
C GLU A 111 -1.77 10.44 15.73
N VAL A 112 -1.20 9.64 14.83
CA VAL A 112 0.03 8.89 15.12
C VAL A 112 1.24 9.81 14.98
N LEU A 113 1.93 10.07 16.09
CA LEU A 113 3.05 11.00 16.16
C LEU A 113 4.36 10.35 15.69
N ARG A 114 4.66 9.15 16.20
CA ARG A 114 5.85 8.34 15.87
C ARG A 114 5.66 6.86 16.22
N LEU A 115 6.54 6.03 15.68
CA LEU A 115 6.68 4.61 15.98
C LEU A 115 7.97 4.37 16.77
N ASP A 116 7.87 3.71 17.93
CA ASP A 116 9.03 3.37 18.76
C ASP A 116 9.42 1.91 18.54
N THR A 117 10.73 1.66 18.43
CA THR A 117 11.28 0.31 18.28
C THR A 117 11.85 -0.22 19.58
N ASP A 118 12.09 -1.53 19.65
CA ASP A 118 12.97 -2.11 20.65
C ASP A 118 14.43 -1.61 20.51
N ALA A 119 15.28 -2.00 21.45
CA ALA A 119 16.70 -1.62 21.46
C ALA A 119 17.48 -2.12 20.23
N SER A 120 17.01 -3.17 19.54
CA SER A 120 17.63 -3.68 18.33
C SER A 120 17.25 -2.89 17.07
N GLY A 121 16.19 -2.06 17.16
CA GLY A 121 15.64 -1.35 16.01
C GLY A 121 14.81 -2.22 15.06
N ARG A 122 14.65 -3.51 15.34
CA ARG A 122 14.01 -4.46 14.41
C ARG A 122 12.51 -4.61 14.60
N THR A 123 12.02 -4.37 15.81
CA THR A 123 10.60 -4.56 16.14
C THR A 123 9.99 -3.25 16.60
N ILE A 124 8.87 -2.83 15.99
CA ILE A 124 8.03 -1.75 16.52
C ILE A 124 7.30 -2.28 17.76
N THR A 125 7.41 -1.57 18.88
CA THR A 125 6.82 -1.96 20.16
C THR A 125 5.58 -1.14 20.50
N GLN A 126 5.52 0.11 20.03
CA GLN A 126 4.38 1.00 20.24
C GLN A 126 4.29 2.08 19.17
N ALA A 127 3.05 2.53 18.94
CA ALA A 127 2.75 3.79 18.27
C ALA A 127 2.42 4.83 19.34
N MET A 128 3.12 5.97 19.34
CA MET A 128 2.72 7.11 20.16
C MET A 128 1.63 7.88 19.42
N ILE A 129 0.44 7.99 20.01
CA ILE A 129 -0.68 8.73 19.43
C ILE A 129 -1.01 9.97 20.24
N ARG A 130 -1.53 11.01 19.58
CA ARG A 130 -2.25 12.09 20.23
C ARG A 130 -3.74 11.88 20.07
N HIS A 131 -4.46 11.76 21.17
CA HIS A 131 -5.91 11.58 21.18
C HIS A 131 -6.52 12.42 22.29
N LYS A 132 -7.52 13.24 21.95
CA LYS A 132 -8.15 14.20 22.88
C LYS A 132 -7.14 15.12 23.59
N GLY A 133 -6.09 15.52 22.87
CA GLY A 133 -5.04 16.42 23.37
C GLY A 133 -4.01 15.75 24.28
N GLN A 134 -4.07 14.43 24.48
CA GLN A 134 -3.11 13.67 25.29
C GLN A 134 -2.28 12.73 24.42
N ASP A 135 -0.99 12.64 24.73
CA ASP A 135 -0.07 11.72 24.07
C ASP A 135 -0.09 10.38 24.83
N VAL A 136 -0.52 9.31 24.15
CA VAL A 136 -0.77 7.98 24.73
C VAL A 136 -0.07 6.90 23.90
N PRO A 137 0.62 5.93 24.51
CA PRO A 137 1.19 4.81 23.78
C PRO A 137 0.14 3.75 23.46
N VAL A 138 0.13 3.27 22.21
CA VAL A 138 -0.64 2.10 21.77
C VAL A 138 0.33 0.96 21.48
N ARG A 139 0.12 -0.18 22.13
CA ARG A 139 0.94 -1.39 21.96
C ARG A 139 0.17 -2.43 21.17
N ALA A 140 0.89 -3.11 20.29
CA ALA A 140 0.36 -4.21 19.49
C ALA A 140 1.48 -5.19 19.16
N ASN A 141 1.11 -6.43 18.83
CA ASN A 141 2.07 -7.42 18.35
C ASN A 141 2.51 -7.12 16.91
N ARG A 142 1.68 -6.40 16.14
CA ARG A 142 1.92 -6.05 14.73
C ARG A 142 1.39 -4.65 14.48
N PHE A 143 2.08 -3.90 13.62
CA PHE A 143 1.67 -2.58 13.16
C PHE A 143 1.57 -2.61 11.64
N ILE A 144 0.48 -2.08 11.11
CA ILE A 144 0.28 -1.87 9.67
C ILE A 144 0.27 -0.36 9.44
N LEU A 145 1.18 0.12 8.58
CA LEU A 145 1.26 1.54 8.25
C LEU A 145 0.47 1.83 6.97
N ALA A 146 -0.69 2.47 7.11
CA ALA A 146 -1.59 2.83 6.01
C ALA A 146 -2.03 4.31 6.10
N ALA A 147 -1.09 5.24 6.28
CA ALA A 147 -1.39 6.67 6.43
C ALA A 147 -1.42 7.44 5.07
N GLY A 148 -1.43 6.74 3.94
CA GLY A 148 -1.26 7.34 2.62
C GLY A 148 0.21 7.72 2.32
N ALA A 149 0.54 7.97 1.06
CA ALA A 149 1.93 8.11 0.61
C ALA A 149 2.73 9.20 1.33
N VAL A 150 2.12 10.37 1.55
CA VAL A 150 2.78 11.50 2.21
C VAL A 150 2.90 11.27 3.71
N ASN A 151 1.81 10.94 4.41
CA ASN A 151 1.88 10.81 5.87
C ASN A 151 2.60 9.54 6.32
N SER A 152 2.57 8.45 5.54
CA SER A 152 3.40 7.27 5.81
C SER A 152 4.88 7.63 5.74
N ALA A 153 5.32 8.32 4.68
CA ALA A 153 6.70 8.78 4.58
C ALA A 153 7.06 9.75 5.71
N ALA A 154 6.21 10.73 5.99
CA ALA A 154 6.43 11.69 7.07
C ALA A 154 6.51 11.01 8.45
N LEU A 155 5.65 10.04 8.73
CA LEU A 155 5.66 9.29 9.98
C LEU A 155 6.94 8.45 10.13
N LEU A 156 7.37 7.76 9.08
CA LEU A 156 8.62 6.99 9.07
C LEU A 156 9.83 7.89 9.34
N LEU A 157 9.90 9.04 8.66
CA LEU A 157 10.96 10.03 8.86
C LEU A 157 10.93 10.63 10.27
N ARG A 158 9.75 10.96 10.83
CA ARG A 158 9.59 11.42 12.21
C ARG A 158 9.89 10.35 13.26
N SER A 159 9.88 9.08 12.88
CA SER A 159 10.18 7.94 13.77
C SER A 159 11.68 7.64 13.86
N ALA A 160 12.54 8.64 13.60
CA ALA A 160 13.97 8.52 13.77
C ALA A 160 14.34 8.23 15.24
N ASN A 161 15.33 7.37 15.44
CA ASN A 161 15.82 6.99 16.76
C ASN A 161 17.30 6.57 16.70
N GLY A 162 17.87 6.11 17.82
CA GLY A 162 19.29 5.74 17.89
C GLY A 162 19.73 4.65 16.90
N GLN A 163 18.85 3.72 16.53
CA GLN A 163 19.12 2.70 15.51
C GLN A 163 18.78 3.16 14.08
N HIS A 164 17.90 4.15 13.97
CA HIS A 164 17.38 4.69 12.70
C HIS A 164 17.54 6.21 12.65
N PRO A 165 18.76 6.76 12.56
CA PRO A 165 19.00 8.20 12.73
C PRO A 165 18.35 9.06 11.63
N ASN A 166 18.10 8.49 10.45
CA ASN A 166 17.49 9.17 9.30
C ASN A 166 16.01 8.82 9.09
N GLY A 167 15.36 8.24 10.11
CA GLY A 167 13.99 7.76 10.03
C GLY A 167 13.88 6.24 9.93
N LEU A 168 12.79 5.71 10.48
CA LEU A 168 12.51 4.27 10.48
C LEU A 168 12.35 3.77 9.04
N ALA A 169 12.96 2.62 8.74
CA ALA A 169 12.99 2.02 7.40
C ALA A 169 13.61 2.89 6.29
N ASN A 170 14.33 3.97 6.62
CA ASN A 170 14.97 4.87 5.65
C ASN A 170 16.47 4.54 5.42
N GLY A 171 16.83 3.26 5.39
CA GLY A 171 18.23 2.84 5.22
C GLY A 171 18.82 3.18 3.84
N SER A 172 17.99 3.36 2.82
CA SER A 172 18.37 3.73 1.45
C SER A 172 18.24 5.22 1.14
N ASP A 173 17.82 6.03 2.12
CA ASP A 173 17.50 7.45 1.95
C ASP A 173 16.40 7.74 0.89
N GLN A 174 15.59 6.74 0.52
CA GLN A 174 14.54 6.89 -0.50
C GLN A 174 13.15 7.23 0.05
N VAL A 175 12.93 7.12 1.37
CA VAL A 175 11.61 7.38 1.96
C VAL A 175 11.22 8.83 1.72
N GLY A 176 10.10 9.04 1.02
CA GLY A 176 9.54 10.35 0.71
C GLY A 176 10.17 11.10 -0.48
N ARG A 177 11.24 10.58 -1.10
CA ARG A 177 11.92 11.28 -2.21
C ARG A 177 11.28 11.09 -3.58
N ASN A 178 10.68 9.93 -3.82
CA ASN A 178 10.13 9.57 -5.13
C ASN A 178 8.60 9.63 -5.12
N PHE A 179 8.04 10.66 -4.49
CA PHE A 179 6.60 10.83 -4.44
C PHE A 179 6.04 11.01 -5.86
N MET A 180 5.13 10.12 -6.24
CA MET A 180 4.38 10.20 -7.48
C MET A 180 2.92 10.51 -7.13
N ASN A 181 2.37 11.54 -7.76
CA ASN A 181 0.96 11.87 -7.64
C ASN A 181 0.24 11.58 -8.94
N HIS A 182 -0.98 11.05 -8.83
CA HIS A 182 -1.95 11.13 -9.92
C HIS A 182 -2.52 12.55 -9.93
N ASN A 183 -1.90 13.45 -10.68
CA ASN A 183 -2.60 14.67 -11.07
C ASN A 183 -3.81 14.20 -11.88
N CYS A 184 -5.02 14.34 -11.34
CA CYS A 184 -6.24 13.92 -11.98
C CYS A 184 -6.52 14.84 -13.19
N THR A 185 -5.78 14.61 -14.26
CA THR A 185 -5.99 15.20 -15.58
C THR A 185 -6.49 14.07 -16.47
N ALA A 186 -7.74 14.18 -16.90
CA ALA A 186 -8.26 13.29 -17.93
C ALA A 186 -7.66 13.69 -19.28
N MET A 187 -7.04 12.74 -19.98
CA MET A 187 -6.63 12.90 -21.37
C MET A 187 -7.42 11.89 -22.21
N ILE A 188 -8.30 12.38 -23.08
CA ILE A 188 -9.09 11.56 -23.99
C ILE A 188 -8.41 11.62 -25.36
N THR A 189 -8.09 10.45 -25.93
CA THR A 189 -7.63 10.35 -27.31
C THR A 189 -8.78 9.84 -28.18
N LEU A 190 -9.12 10.61 -29.22
CA LEU A 190 -10.06 10.21 -30.26
C LEU A 190 -9.23 9.83 -31.50
N ASP A 191 -9.18 8.55 -31.88
CA ASP A 191 -8.60 8.13 -33.16
C ASP A 191 -9.74 7.87 -34.17
N PRO A 192 -9.91 8.71 -35.20
CA PRO A 192 -10.99 8.55 -36.18
C PRO A 192 -10.80 7.34 -37.10
N ARG A 193 -9.67 6.62 -37.01
CA ARG A 193 -9.41 5.39 -37.79
C ARG A 193 -9.81 4.12 -37.06
N LEU A 194 -10.05 4.19 -35.76
CA LEU A 194 -10.58 3.07 -34.97
C LEU A 194 -12.10 3.08 -35.11
N ARG A 195 -12.65 2.03 -35.73
CA ARG A 195 -14.11 1.76 -35.71
C ARG A 195 -14.39 0.79 -34.56
N ASN A 196 -15.40 1.12 -33.75
CA ASN A 196 -15.94 0.26 -32.70
C ASN A 196 -16.49 -1.05 -33.25
#